data_AF-A0A956W052-F1
#
_entry.id   AF-A0A956W052-F1
#
_cell.length_a   1.000
_cell.length_b   1.000
_cell.length_c   1.000
_cell.angle_alpha   90.00
_cell.angle_beta   90.00
_cell.angle_gamma   90.00
#
_symmetry.space_group_name_H-M   'P 1'
#
loop_
_entity.id
_entity.type
_entity.pdbx_description
1 polymer ?
#
loop_
_entity_poly.entity_id
_entity_poly.type
_entity_poly.pdbx_seq_one_letter_code
_entity_poly.pdbx_strand_id
1 'polypeptide(L)'
;RLAVWQNTGEAACYFEGRRFWIRPDAAGILVGRDGETPFLLEYDRGTESEASLRAKFEGYERYYAAGAWDMAFDRMPVLLAVCAGYPSLQRVRRVAREVAGVPVLVVPESGGWWTRVDGATA
;
A
#
# COMPACT_ATOMS: atom_id res chain seq x y z
N ARG A 1 -11.79 8.00 11.03
CA ARG A 1 -13.04 7.37 10.54
C ARG A 1 -12.87 7.05 9.07
N LEU A 2 -13.38 5.93 8.57
CA LEU A 2 -13.45 5.64 7.14
C LEU A 2 -14.54 6.49 6.47
N ALA A 3 -14.19 7.24 5.43
CA ALA A 3 -15.11 8.09 4.67
C ALA A 3 -15.46 7.50 3.30
N VAL A 4 -14.46 6.97 2.60
CA VAL A 4 -14.61 6.32 1.29
C VAL A 4 -13.95 4.95 1.33
N TRP A 5 -14.60 3.98 0.70
CA TRP A 5 -14.08 2.64 0.48
C TRP A 5 -14.29 2.26 -0.98
N GLN A 6 -13.25 1.71 -1.59
CA GLN A 6 -13.23 1.18 -2.95
C GLN A 6 -12.76 -0.26 -2.91
N ASN A 7 -13.49 -1.14 -3.59
CA ASN A 7 -13.10 -2.54 -3.70
C ASN A 7 -11.94 -2.73 -4.70
N THR A 8 -11.43 -3.96 -4.80
CA THR A 8 -10.30 -4.33 -5.67
C THR A 8 -10.48 -3.91 -7.13
N GLY A 9 -11.71 -3.97 -7.67
CA GLY A 9 -12.00 -3.59 -9.06
C GLY A 9 -11.95 -2.08 -9.27
N GLU A 10 -12.40 -1.32 -8.27
CA GLU A 10 -12.42 0.16 -8.28
C GLU A 10 -11.03 0.74 -7.99
N ALA A 11 -10.21 0.04 -7.20
CA ALA A 11 -8.88 0.47 -6.80
C ALA A 11 -7.79 0.21 -7.86
N ALA A 12 -8.10 -0.52 -8.93
CA ALA A 12 -7.13 -0.84 -9.98
C ALA A 12 -6.76 0.42 -10.79
N CYS A 13 -5.47 0.73 -10.87
CA CYS A 13 -4.98 1.91 -11.55
C CYS A 13 -4.03 1.52 -12.69
N TYR A 14 -4.31 2.03 -13.89
CA TYR A 14 -3.41 1.97 -15.04
C TYR A 14 -2.64 3.28 -15.16
N PHE A 15 -1.35 3.22 -15.49
CA PHE A 15 -0.50 4.40 -15.64
C PHE A 15 0.50 4.23 -16.79
N GLU A 16 1.17 5.34 -17.13
CA GLU A 16 2.06 5.43 -18.32
C GLU A 16 1.42 4.89 -19.60
N GLY A 17 0.29 5.49 -20.01
CA GLY A 17 -0.40 5.08 -21.23
C GLY A 17 -0.96 3.65 -21.18
N ARG A 18 -1.29 3.14 -19.97
CA ARG A 18 -1.79 1.78 -19.71
C ARG A 18 -0.76 0.65 -19.90
N ARG A 19 0.52 0.98 -19.95
CA ARG A 19 1.60 -0.02 -19.98
C ARG A 19 1.76 -0.73 -18.64
N PHE A 20 1.56 -0.01 -17.54
CA PHE A 20 1.69 -0.53 -16.19
C PHE A 20 0.37 -0.40 -15.44
N TRP A 21 0.22 -1.23 -14.41
CA TRP A 21 -0.93 -1.19 -13.54
C TRP A 21 -0.59 -1.69 -12.15
N ILE A 22 -1.33 -1.20 -11.15
CA ILE A 22 -1.38 -1.75 -9.80
C ILE A 22 -2.81 -2.22 -9.52
N ARG A 23 -2.93 -3.21 -8.63
CA ARG A 23 -4.23 -3.74 -8.19
C ARG A 23 -4.23 -3.92 -6.68
N PRO A 24 -4.42 -2.82 -5.94
CA PRO A 24 -4.69 -2.89 -4.51
C PRO A 24 -5.90 -3.79 -4.23
N ASP A 25 -5.88 -4.48 -3.10
CA ASP A 25 -7.05 -5.22 -2.62
C ASP A 25 -8.22 -4.26 -2.31
N ALA A 26 -7.90 -3.03 -1.90
CA ALA A 26 -8.86 -1.94 -1.76
C ALA A 26 -8.16 -0.57 -1.79
N ALA A 27 -8.95 0.49 -1.85
CA ALA A 27 -8.48 1.86 -1.63
C ALA A 27 -9.54 2.65 -0.83
N GLY A 28 -9.18 3.82 -0.33
CA GLY A 28 -10.16 4.64 0.37
C GLY A 28 -9.58 5.91 0.97
N ILE A 29 -10.42 6.58 1.76
CA ILE A 29 -10.08 7.82 2.45
C ILE A 29 -10.40 7.69 3.93
N LEU A 30 -9.40 7.93 4.77
CA LEU A 30 -9.56 8.09 6.22
C LEU A 30 -9.66 9.57 6.55
N VAL A 31 -10.70 9.94 7.31
CA VAL A 31 -10.83 11.27 7.92
C VAL A 31 -10.34 11.20 9.35
N GLY A 32 -9.25 11.91 9.63
CA GLY A 32 -8.64 12.07 10.95
C GLY A 32 -8.69 13.51 11.45
N ARG A 33 -7.95 13.80 12.52
CA ARG A 33 -7.81 15.16 13.06
C ARG A 33 -7.11 16.10 12.07
N ASP A 34 -6.18 15.56 11.30
CA ASP A 34 -5.34 16.29 10.33
C ASP A 34 -5.96 16.33 8.92
N GLY A 35 -7.25 15.96 8.82
CA GLY A 35 -8.02 15.95 7.58
C GLY A 35 -8.04 14.58 6.90
N GLU A 36 -8.16 14.60 5.58
CA GLU A 36 -8.26 13.41 4.74
C GLU A 36 -6.89 12.81 4.42
N THR A 37 -6.80 11.49 4.57
CA THR A 37 -5.64 10.67 4.24
C THR A 37 -6.10 9.55 3.29
N PRO A 38 -5.79 9.65 2.00
CA PRO A 38 -6.06 8.56 1.07
C PRO A 38 -5.13 7.38 1.35
N PHE A 39 -5.61 6.17 1.08
CA PHE A 39 -4.83 4.95 1.22
C PHE A 39 -5.10 3.96 0.08
N LEU A 40 -4.07 3.17 -0.21
CA LEU A 40 -4.14 1.93 -0.98
C LEU A 40 -3.95 0.78 0.00
N LEU A 41 -4.64 -0.34 -0.18
CA LEU A 41 -4.64 -1.46 0.76
C LEU A 41 -4.17 -2.75 0.11
N GLU A 42 -3.27 -3.44 0.79
CA GLU A 42 -2.85 -4.81 0.51
C GLU A 42 -3.13 -5.66 1.75
N TYR A 43 -3.77 -6.81 1.59
CA TYR A 43 -4.08 -7.72 2.68
C TYR A 43 -3.34 -9.06 2.50
N ASP A 44 -2.25 -9.23 3.26
CA ASP A 44 -1.51 -10.50 3.31
C ASP A 44 -2.19 -11.45 4.31
N ARG A 45 -2.90 -12.44 3.76
CA ARG A 45 -3.55 -13.54 4.50
C ARG A 45 -2.57 -14.58 5.05
N GLY A 46 -1.27 -14.38 4.89
CA GLY A 46 -0.20 -15.31 5.27
C GLY A 46 0.31 -16.18 4.13
N THR A 47 -0.37 -16.19 2.98
CA THR A 47 -0.07 -17.09 1.85
C THR A 47 0.89 -16.51 0.82
N GLU A 48 1.16 -15.20 0.86
CA GLU A 48 2.03 -14.56 -0.13
C GLU A 48 3.50 -14.96 0.04
N SER A 49 4.20 -15.19 -1.07
CA SER A 49 5.64 -15.42 -1.06
C SER A 49 6.41 -14.09 -1.02
N GLU A 50 7.66 -14.11 -0.56
CA GLU A 50 8.51 -12.90 -0.58
C GLU A 50 8.74 -12.37 -2.00
N ALA A 51 8.91 -13.27 -2.97
CA ALA A 51 9.08 -12.88 -4.37
C ALA A 51 7.82 -12.18 -4.91
N SER A 52 6.63 -12.68 -4.55
CA SER A 52 5.35 -12.05 -4.91
C SER A 52 5.20 -10.67 -4.25
N LEU A 53 5.50 -10.57 -2.96
CA LEU A 53 5.49 -9.29 -2.22
C LEU A 53 6.47 -8.28 -2.82
N ARG A 54 7.68 -8.72 -3.22
CA ARG A 54 8.66 -7.85 -3.84
C ARG A 54 8.16 -7.31 -5.16
N ALA A 55 7.64 -8.18 -6.04
CA ALA A 55 7.08 -7.76 -7.32
C ALA A 55 5.91 -6.77 -7.15
N LYS A 56 5.05 -6.99 -6.14
CA LYS A 56 3.99 -6.02 -5.78
C LYS A 56 4.58 -4.67 -5.35
N PHE A 57 5.52 -4.67 -4.41
CA PHE A 57 6.11 -3.42 -3.92
C PHE A 57 6.91 -2.66 -4.98
N GLU A 58 7.64 -3.35 -5.86
CA GLU A 58 8.29 -2.74 -7.04
C GLU A 58 7.24 -2.11 -7.99
N GLY A 59 6.07 -2.74 -8.14
CA GLY A 59 4.94 -2.15 -8.86
C GLY A 59 4.45 -0.85 -8.23
N TYR A 60 4.32 -0.82 -6.90
CA TYR A 60 3.98 0.40 -6.17
C TYR A 60 5.07 1.46 -6.27
N GLU A 61 6.35 1.11 -6.12
CA GLU A 61 7.47 2.04 -6.28
C GLU A 61 7.40 2.76 -7.63
N ARG A 62 7.17 2.02 -8.73
CA ARG A 62 6.97 2.61 -10.06
C ARG A 62 5.75 3.53 -10.12
N TYR A 63 4.64 3.12 -9.51
CA TYR A 63 3.42 3.93 -9.44
C TYR A 63 3.65 5.26 -8.70
N TYR A 64 4.36 5.24 -7.57
CA TYR A 64 4.71 6.45 -6.81
C TYR A 64 5.74 7.31 -7.56
N ALA A 65 6.78 6.70 -8.13
CA ALA A 65 7.81 7.39 -8.89
C ALA A 65 7.26 8.08 -10.16
N ALA A 66 6.26 7.48 -10.81
CA ALA A 66 5.58 8.06 -11.95
C ALA A 66 4.58 9.17 -11.59
N GLY A 67 4.33 9.42 -10.29
CA GLY A 67 3.30 10.37 -9.85
C GLY A 67 1.87 9.97 -10.22
N ALA A 68 1.64 8.70 -10.55
CA ALA A 68 0.37 8.23 -11.12
C ALA A 68 -0.82 8.37 -10.16
N TRP A 69 -0.55 8.53 -8.87
CA TRP A 69 -1.57 8.77 -7.86
C TRP A 69 -2.29 10.11 -7.99
N ASP A 70 -1.66 11.12 -8.59
CA ASP A 70 -2.21 12.48 -8.71
C ASP A 70 -3.47 12.51 -9.60
N MET A 71 -3.67 11.48 -10.43
CA MET A 71 -4.87 11.33 -11.26
C MET A 71 -6.10 10.86 -10.46
N ALA A 72 -5.90 10.22 -9.30
CA ALA A 72 -6.95 9.55 -8.54
C ALA A 72 -7.12 10.12 -7.12
N PHE A 73 -6.11 10.80 -6.58
CA PHE A 73 -6.09 11.28 -5.21
C PHE A 73 -5.54 12.71 -5.13
N ASP A 74 -6.20 13.57 -4.34
CA ASP A 74 -5.76 14.96 -4.09
C ASP A 74 -4.46 15.05 -3.27
N ARG A 75 -4.03 13.93 -2.69
CA ARG A 75 -2.81 13.80 -1.89
C ARG A 75 -2.20 12.43 -2.14
N MET A 76 -0.89 12.32 -1.96
CA MET A 76 -0.19 11.04 -2.09
C MET A 76 -0.80 10.01 -1.11
N PRO A 77 -1.35 8.88 -1.61
CA PRO A 77 -1.90 7.86 -0.76
C PRO A 77 -0.80 7.16 0.04
N VAL A 78 -1.16 6.66 1.20
CA VAL A 78 -0.30 5.77 1.99
C VAL A 78 -0.62 4.32 1.60
N LEU A 79 0.41 3.47 1.44
CA LEU A 79 0.20 2.03 1.25
C LEU A 79 -0.02 1.35 2.61
N LEU A 80 -1.22 0.88 2.88
CA LEU A 80 -1.60 0.15 4.08
C LEU A 80 -1.50 -1.36 3.83
N ALA A 81 -0.50 -2.01 4.40
CA ALA A 81 -0.37 -3.46 4.37
C ALA A 81 -0.95 -4.06 5.66
N VAL A 82 -2.10 -4.74 5.53
CA VAL A 82 -2.75 -5.48 6.61
C VAL A 82 -2.24 -6.92 6.59
N CYS A 83 -1.89 -7.46 7.75
CA CYS A 83 -1.28 -8.78 7.86
C CYS A 83 -2.07 -9.67 8.84
N ALA A 84 -2.45 -10.87 8.40
CA ALA A 84 -3.24 -11.81 9.20
C ALA A 84 -2.54 -12.30 10.49
N GLY A 85 -1.21 -12.19 10.57
CA GLY A 85 -0.49 -12.52 11.78
C GLY A 85 0.95 -12.02 11.81
N TYR A 86 1.65 -12.35 12.90
CA TYR A 86 3.03 -11.94 13.12
C TYR A 86 4.00 -12.42 12.02
N PRO A 87 3.93 -13.68 11.52
CA PRO A 87 4.80 -14.13 10.43
C PRO A 87 4.64 -13.32 9.14
N SER A 88 3.39 -13.07 8.71
CA SER A 88 3.11 -12.20 7.54
C SER A 88 3.61 -10.78 7.77
N LEU A 89 3.39 -10.22 8.96
CA LEU A 89 3.84 -8.87 9.30
C LEU A 89 5.35 -8.74 9.20
N GLN A 90 6.11 -9.71 9.70
CA GLN A 90 7.58 -9.69 9.62
C GLN A 90 8.07 -9.84 8.18
N ARG A 91 7.44 -10.72 7.40
CA ARG A 91 7.75 -10.90 5.97
C ARG A 91 7.49 -9.62 5.18
N VAL A 92 6.30 -9.04 5.31
CA VAL A 92 5.91 -7.78 4.65
C VAL A 92 6.86 -6.65 5.04
N ARG A 93 7.20 -6.49 6.32
CA ARG A 93 8.16 -5.48 6.78
C ARG A 93 9.54 -5.63 6.15
N ARG A 94 10.04 -6.87 6.08
CA ARG A 94 11.36 -7.14 5.51
C ARG A 94 11.40 -6.73 4.05
N VAL A 95 10.44 -7.20 3.24
CA VAL A 95 10.38 -6.85 1.82
C VAL A 95 10.13 -5.35 1.62
N ALA A 96 9.24 -4.74 2.41
CA ALA A 96 8.95 -3.31 2.30
C ALA A 96 10.18 -2.42 2.59
N ARG A 97 11.11 -2.85 3.46
CA ARG A 97 12.35 -2.09 3.72
C ARG A 97 13.33 -2.12 2.55
N GLU A 98 13.27 -3.17 1.74
CA GLU A 98 14.18 -3.37 0.61
C GLU A 98 13.73 -2.59 -0.64
N VAL A 99 12.49 -2.08 -0.65
CA VAL A 99 11.95 -1.26 -1.73
C VAL A 99 11.89 0.20 -1.27
N ALA A 100 12.52 1.09 -2.01
CA ALA A 100 12.57 2.51 -1.70
C ALA A 100 11.29 3.24 -2.15
N GLY A 101 11.07 4.47 -1.65
CA GLY A 101 10.09 5.39 -2.23
C GLY A 101 8.60 5.08 -2.01
N VAL A 102 8.25 3.98 -1.33
CA VAL A 102 6.85 3.64 -1.03
C VAL A 102 6.51 4.01 0.43
N PRO A 103 5.51 4.87 0.69
CA PRO A 103 5.08 5.18 2.06
C PRO A 103 4.23 4.04 2.63
N VAL A 104 4.87 3.03 3.24
CA VAL A 104 4.17 1.83 3.74
C VAL A 104 3.88 1.90 5.25
N LEU A 105 2.62 1.68 5.62
CA LEU A 105 2.19 1.36 6.98
C LEU A 105 1.85 -0.12 7.08
N VAL A 106 2.53 -0.85 7.97
CA VAL A 106 2.26 -2.27 8.20
C VAL A 106 1.49 -2.45 9.50
N VAL A 107 0.35 -3.13 9.42
CA VAL A 107 -0.58 -3.34 10.55
C VAL A 107 -0.99 -4.82 10.68
N PRO A 108 -1.07 -5.37 11.89
CA PRO A 108 -1.72 -6.65 12.12
C PRO A 108 -3.24 -6.51 12.00
N GLU A 109 -3.92 -7.54 11.50
CA GLU A 109 -5.39 -7.55 11.38
C GLU A 109 -6.11 -7.43 12.73
N SER A 110 -5.48 -7.93 13.81
CA SER A 110 -6.01 -7.86 15.17
C SER A 110 -6.06 -6.43 15.73
N GLY A 111 -5.45 -5.47 15.03
CA GLY A 111 -5.33 -4.08 15.48
C GLY A 111 -4.38 -3.93 16.66
N GLY A 112 -4.36 -2.72 17.24
CA GLY A 112 -3.68 -2.43 18.51
C GLY A 112 -2.28 -1.81 18.41
N TRP A 113 -1.59 -1.90 17.28
CA TRP A 113 -0.33 -1.18 17.04
C TRP A 113 0.02 -1.20 15.55
N TRP A 114 0.85 -0.26 15.11
CA TRP A 114 1.27 -0.14 13.71
C TRP A 114 2.74 0.29 13.67
N THR A 115 3.39 0.11 12.52
CA THR A 115 4.72 0.68 12.30
C THR A 115 4.84 1.17 10.88
N ARG A 116 5.38 2.38 10.76
CA ARG A 116 5.80 2.95 9.49
C ARG A 116 7.10 2.31 9.06
N VAL A 117 7.13 1.85 7.83
CA VAL A 117 8.36 1.38 7.19
C VAL A 117 8.77 2.49 6.23
N ASP A 118 9.83 3.20 6.58
CA ASP A 118 10.50 4.09 5.64
C ASP A 118 11.39 3.20 4.75
N GLY A 119 11.24 3.30 3.44
CA GLY A 119 12.07 2.57 2.48
C GLY A 119 13.54 2.98 2.62
N ALA A 120 14.46 2.11 2.19
CA ALA A 120 15.88 2.46 2.15
C ALA A 120 16.08 3.75 1.34
N THR A 121 16.76 4.74 1.91
CA THR A 121 17.28 5.88 1.13
C THR A 121 18.33 5.33 0.17
N ALA A 122 18.03 5.37 -1.13
CA ALA A 122 18.97 5.08 -2.19
C ALA A 122 20.19 5.99 -2.14
#